data_AF-A0AAV6RG62-F1
#
_entry.id   AF-A0AAV6RG62-F1
#
_cell.length_a   1.000
_cell.length_b   1.000
_cell.length_c   1.000
_cell.angle_alpha   90.00
_cell.angle_beta   90.00
_cell.angle_gamma   90.00
#
_symmetry.space_group_name_H-M   'P 1'
#
loop_
_entity.id
_entity.type
_entity.pdbx_description
1 polymer ?
#
loop_
_entity_poly.entity_id
_entity_poly.type
_entity_poly.pdbx_seq_one_letter_code
_entity_poly.pdbx_strand_id
1 'polypeptide(L)'
;MQVDLGQRQNFPPEIAATNLRPDLVLWSKASRRVFIVELTVPWEEAVDKAFERKKLRYANLSAEAEDRGWKAFMHPLEVGLCRGFVASSTTRLLKEVGVRGQAQRKTVKELVAAAVRSSHWLWLKRKETVWAAHGASSATHTQV
;
A
#
# COMPACT_ATOMS: atom_id res chain seq x y z
N MET A 1 -5.38 -18.20 -3.56
CA MET A 1 -4.99 -16.78 -3.48
C MET A 1 -4.30 -16.43 -4.79
N GLN A 2 -4.72 -15.35 -5.43
CA GLN A 2 -4.14 -14.77 -6.65
C GLN A 2 -3.65 -13.36 -6.32
N VAL A 3 -2.62 -12.91 -7.04
CA VAL A 3 -2.00 -11.59 -6.93
C VAL A 3 -1.59 -11.11 -8.31
N ASP A 4 -1.86 -9.85 -8.64
CA ASP A 4 -1.32 -9.21 -9.84
C ASP A 4 -0.02 -8.49 -9.47
N LEU A 5 1.11 -9.03 -9.93
CA LEU A 5 2.44 -8.41 -9.82
C LEU A 5 2.91 -7.81 -11.16
N GLY A 6 2.04 -7.75 -12.17
CA GLY A 6 2.35 -7.15 -13.46
C GLY A 6 2.51 -5.63 -13.38
N GLN A 7 3.09 -5.02 -14.41
CA GLN A 7 3.43 -3.59 -14.46
C GLN A 7 2.27 -2.61 -14.21
N ARG A 8 0.99 -3.06 -14.22
CA ARG A 8 -0.17 -2.18 -14.06
C ARG A 8 -1.00 -2.38 -12.79
N GLN A 9 -0.74 -3.38 -11.95
CA GLN A 9 -1.47 -3.64 -10.70
C GLN A 9 -2.99 -3.44 -10.87
N ASN A 10 -3.58 -4.08 -11.88
CA ASN A 10 -4.95 -3.82 -12.25
C ASN A 10 -5.90 -4.48 -11.24
N PHE A 11 -6.85 -3.72 -10.71
CA PHE A 11 -7.87 -4.27 -9.84
C PHE A 11 -8.77 -5.23 -10.64
N PRO A 12 -9.07 -6.45 -10.15
CA PRO A 12 -9.89 -7.39 -10.89
C PRO A 12 -11.29 -6.82 -11.14
N PRO A 13 -11.73 -6.65 -12.41
CA PRO A 13 -13.01 -6.01 -12.73
C PRO A 13 -14.22 -6.83 -12.24
N GLU A 14 -14.02 -8.13 -12.03
CA GLU A 14 -15.00 -9.05 -11.43
C GLU A 14 -15.31 -8.72 -9.95
N ILE A 15 -14.40 -8.02 -9.26
CA ILE A 15 -14.58 -7.60 -7.87
C ILE A 15 -15.15 -6.19 -7.82
N ALA A 16 -14.57 -5.23 -8.55
CA ALA A 16 -15.08 -3.87 -8.69
C ALA A 16 -14.39 -3.16 -9.85
N ALA A 17 -15.05 -2.17 -10.46
CA ALA A 17 -14.44 -1.36 -11.52
C ALA A 17 -13.86 -0.08 -10.92
N THR A 18 -12.53 0.07 -10.92
CA THR A 18 -11.89 1.24 -10.31
C THR A 18 -10.68 1.73 -11.09
N ASN A 19 -10.47 3.04 -11.03
CA ASN A 19 -9.25 3.70 -11.50
C ASN A 19 -8.19 3.83 -10.39
N LEU A 20 -8.53 3.42 -9.16
CA LEU A 20 -7.58 3.40 -8.06
C LEU A 20 -6.57 2.28 -8.25
N ARG A 21 -5.31 2.57 -7.89
CA ARG A 21 -4.18 1.64 -7.99
C ARG A 21 -3.55 1.45 -6.62
N PRO A 22 -4.04 0.47 -5.84
CA PRO A 22 -3.36 0.08 -4.61
C PRO A 22 -2.04 -0.63 -4.94
N ASP A 23 -1.05 -0.49 -4.05
CA ASP A 23 0.30 -1.07 -4.26
C ASP A 23 0.29 -2.60 -4.38
N LEU A 24 -0.68 -3.26 -3.75
CA LEU A 24 -0.85 -4.71 -3.81
C LEU A 24 -2.33 -5.11 -3.65
N VAL A 25 -2.80 -6.03 -4.50
CA VAL A 25 -4.13 -6.65 -4.40
C VAL A 25 -3.98 -8.16 -4.31
N LEU A 26 -4.51 -8.76 -3.25
CA LEU A 26 -4.60 -10.20 -3.11
C LEU A 26 -6.07 -10.60 -3.12
N TRP A 27 -6.47 -11.59 -3.90
CA TRP A 27 -7.85 -12.07 -3.87
C TRP A 27 -7.96 -13.58 -3.97
N SER A 28 -9.11 -14.09 -3.58
CA SER A 28 -9.42 -15.51 -3.65
C SER A 28 -10.86 -15.69 -4.08
N LYS A 29 -11.04 -16.20 -5.31
CA LYS A 29 -12.35 -16.54 -5.89
C LYS A 29 -13.10 -17.55 -5.03
N ALA A 30 -12.40 -18.58 -4.58
CA ALA A 30 -12.99 -19.67 -3.78
C ALA A 30 -13.62 -19.19 -2.47
N SER A 31 -12.97 -18.24 -1.79
CA SER A 31 -13.49 -17.70 -0.52
C SER A 31 -14.24 -16.36 -0.68
N ARG A 32 -14.32 -15.83 -1.91
CA ARG A 32 -14.81 -14.48 -2.23
C ARG A 32 -14.23 -13.40 -1.30
N ARG A 33 -12.90 -13.38 -1.17
CA ARG A 33 -12.17 -12.40 -0.35
C ARG A 33 -11.23 -11.57 -1.20
N VAL A 34 -11.14 -10.28 -0.93
CA VAL A 34 -10.16 -9.36 -1.51
C VAL A 34 -9.44 -8.61 -0.40
N PHE A 35 -8.12 -8.49 -0.54
CA PHE A 35 -7.25 -7.73 0.33
C PHE A 35 -6.63 -6.61 -0.50
N ILE A 36 -6.91 -5.38 -0.10
CA ILE A 36 -6.38 -4.16 -0.68
C ILE A 36 -5.26 -3.69 0.25
N VAL A 37 -4.04 -3.72 -0.25
CA VAL A 37 -2.85 -3.44 0.54
C VAL A 37 -2.15 -2.21 -0.01
N GLU A 38 -1.94 -1.23 0.86
CA GLU A 38 -1.33 0.05 0.51
C GLU A 38 -0.10 0.28 1.39
N LEU A 39 1.06 0.52 0.77
CA LEU A 39 2.28 0.85 1.47
C LEU A 39 2.16 2.24 2.10
N THR A 40 2.35 2.32 3.41
CA THR A 40 2.27 3.58 4.15
C THR A 40 3.54 3.79 4.94
N VAL A 41 4.09 4.99 4.80
CA VAL A 41 5.22 5.47 5.59
C VAL A 41 4.74 6.66 6.41
N PRO A 42 4.04 6.43 7.52
CA PRO A 42 3.70 7.52 8.42
C PRO A 42 4.93 7.91 9.24
N TRP A 43 5.01 9.18 9.62
CA TRP A 43 5.78 9.57 10.79
C TRP A 43 5.11 8.94 12.03
N GLU A 44 5.88 8.49 13.02
CA GLU A 44 5.39 7.62 14.13
C GLU A 44 4.10 8.13 14.81
N GLU A 45 3.92 9.46 14.90
CA GLU A 45 2.76 10.10 15.55
C GLU A 45 1.52 10.24 14.65
N ALA A 46 1.64 9.99 13.35
CA ALA A 46 0.59 10.22 12.36
C ALA A 46 0.04 8.92 11.74
N VAL A 47 0.39 7.76 12.31
CA VAL A 47 0.02 6.43 11.81
C VAL A 47 -1.50 6.30 11.68
N ASP A 48 -2.25 6.54 12.77
CA ASP A 48 -3.71 6.37 12.78
C ASP A 48 -4.43 7.31 11.81
N LYS A 49 -3.97 8.57 11.74
CA LYS A 49 -4.54 9.56 10.80
C LYS A 49 -4.29 9.19 9.35
N ALA A 50 -3.10 8.66 9.04
CA ALA A 50 -2.76 8.18 7.70
C ALA A 50 -3.59 6.95 7.32
N PHE A 51 -3.82 6.04 8.28
CA PHE A 51 -4.68 4.89 8.09
C PHE A 51 -6.12 5.28 7.79
N GLU A 52 -6.75 6.13 8.61
CA GLU A 52 -8.15 6.54 8.39
C GLU A 52 -8.33 7.27 7.06
N ARG A 53 -7.37 8.13 6.65
CA ARG A 53 -7.41 8.79 5.34
C ARG A 53 -7.38 7.77 4.19
N LYS A 54 -6.53 6.74 4.29
CA LYS A 54 -6.43 5.68 3.27
C LYS A 54 -7.67 4.79 3.26
N LYS A 55 -8.23 4.51 4.43
CA LYS A 55 -9.49 3.77 4.57
C LYS A 55 -10.64 4.47 3.90
N LEU A 56 -10.74 5.79 4.11
CA LEU A 56 -11.75 6.60 3.45
C LEU A 56 -11.60 6.61 1.91
N ARG A 57 -10.36 6.67 1.40
CA ARG A 57 -10.08 6.62 -0.05
C ARG A 57 -10.63 5.36 -0.72
N TYR A 58 -10.56 4.22 -0.04
CA TYR A 58 -10.99 2.92 -0.56
C TYR A 58 -12.36 2.47 -0.03
N ALA A 59 -13.08 3.32 0.71
CA ALA A 59 -14.37 2.98 1.30
C ALA A 59 -15.42 2.63 0.22
N ASN A 60 -15.53 3.47 -0.81
CA ASN A 60 -16.45 3.22 -1.93
C ASN A 60 -16.11 1.93 -2.69
N LEU A 61 -14.82 1.66 -2.88
CA LEU A 61 -14.36 0.44 -3.55
C LEU A 61 -14.68 -0.82 -2.74
N SER A 62 -14.56 -0.72 -1.41
CA SER A 62 -14.88 -1.80 -0.49
C SER A 62 -16.38 -2.06 -0.47
N ALA A 63 -17.20 -1.01 -0.46
CA ALA A 63 -18.66 -1.11 -0.53
C ALA A 63 -19.12 -1.75 -1.87
N GLU A 64 -18.54 -1.36 -3.00
CA GLU A 64 -18.87 -1.97 -4.30
C GLU A 64 -18.49 -3.45 -4.36
N ALA A 65 -17.33 -3.82 -3.81
CA ALA A 65 -16.92 -5.21 -3.70
C ALA A 65 -17.89 -6.02 -2.81
N GLU A 66 -18.33 -5.43 -1.69
CA GLU A 66 -19.29 -6.04 -0.77
C GLU A 66 -20.69 -6.22 -1.37
N ASP A 67 -21.18 -5.22 -2.13
CA ASP A 67 -22.44 -5.32 -2.88
C ASP A 67 -22.41 -6.46 -3.91
N ARG A 68 -21.25 -6.64 -4.55
CA ARG A 68 -20.97 -7.77 -5.43
C ARG A 68 -20.66 -9.06 -4.68
N GLY A 69 -20.92 -9.14 -3.37
CA GLY A 69 -20.81 -10.32 -2.52
C GLY A 69 -19.38 -10.76 -2.18
N TRP A 70 -18.40 -9.87 -2.29
CA TRP A 70 -17.02 -10.11 -1.86
C TRP A 70 -16.77 -9.52 -0.46
N LYS A 71 -15.95 -10.19 0.35
CA LYS A 71 -15.46 -9.61 1.60
C LYS A 71 -14.19 -8.81 1.33
N ALA A 72 -14.27 -7.49 1.47
CA ALA A 72 -13.15 -6.58 1.26
C ALA A 72 -12.41 -6.28 2.58
N PHE A 73 -11.09 -6.41 2.54
CA PHE A 73 -10.21 -6.09 3.66
C PHE A 73 -9.20 -5.05 3.19
N MET A 74 -9.22 -3.86 3.77
CA MET A 74 -8.19 -2.85 3.55
C MET A 74 -7.17 -2.91 4.68
N HIS A 75 -5.91 -3.17 4.33
CA HIS A 75 -4.81 -3.18 5.29
C HIS A 75 -3.70 -2.23 4.83
N PRO A 76 -3.35 -1.20 5.62
CA PRO A 76 -2.14 -0.45 5.37
C PRO A 76 -0.96 -1.36 5.70
N LEU A 77 0.01 -1.42 4.79
CA LEU A 77 1.29 -2.02 5.07
C LEU A 77 2.19 -0.93 5.62
N GLU A 78 2.26 -0.86 6.94
CA GLU A 78 3.02 0.15 7.65
C GLU A 78 4.40 -0.40 7.98
N VAL A 79 5.41 0.24 7.40
CA VAL A 79 6.82 -0.02 7.72
C VAL A 79 7.45 1.30 8.14
N GLY A 80 7.92 1.36 9.38
CA GLY A 80 8.66 2.50 9.89
C GLY A 80 10.01 2.58 9.18
N LEU A 81 10.11 3.41 8.15
CA LEU A 81 11.29 3.54 7.28
C LEU A 81 12.60 3.86 8.02
N CYS A 82 12.54 4.53 9.18
CA CYS A 82 13.74 5.04 9.85
C CYS A 82 14.29 4.17 11.00
N ARG A 83 13.52 3.17 11.49
CA ARG A 83 13.93 2.37 12.66
C ARG A 83 13.79 0.86 12.50
N GLY A 84 13.31 0.40 11.34
CA GLY A 84 13.07 -1.03 11.11
C GLY A 84 11.91 -1.58 11.95
N PHE A 85 10.95 -0.72 12.29
CA PHE A 85 9.75 -1.11 13.00
C PHE A 85 8.69 -1.63 12.03
N VAL A 86 8.11 -2.79 12.35
CA VAL A 86 6.96 -3.34 11.63
C VAL A 86 5.74 -3.18 12.51
N ALA A 87 4.74 -2.47 11.99
CA ALA A 87 3.51 -2.28 12.70
C ALA A 87 2.76 -3.60 12.93
N SER A 88 1.92 -3.61 13.96
CA SER A 88 1.03 -4.74 14.28
C SER A 88 0.05 -5.04 13.13
N SER A 89 -0.31 -4.02 12.34
CA SER A 89 -1.13 -4.10 11.12
C SER A 89 -0.54 -5.06 10.09
N THR A 90 0.75 -4.92 9.76
CA THR A 90 1.47 -5.82 8.85
C THR A 90 1.51 -7.26 9.37
N THR A 91 1.70 -7.44 10.68
CA THR A 91 1.69 -8.77 11.31
C THR A 91 0.31 -9.42 11.24
N ARG A 92 -0.76 -8.64 11.38
CA ARG A 92 -2.16 -9.08 11.24
C ARG A 92 -2.47 -9.48 9.80
N LEU A 93 -2.09 -8.65 8.82
CA LEU A 93 -2.24 -8.96 7.39
C LEU A 93 -1.60 -10.31 7.05
N LEU A 94 -0.35 -10.54 7.47
CA LEU A 94 0.35 -11.80 7.22
C LEU A 94 -0.43 -13.00 7.80
N LYS A 95 -0.97 -12.88 9.01
CA LYS A 95 -1.78 -13.94 9.64
C LYS A 95 -3.10 -14.19 8.90
N GLU A 96 -3.75 -13.13 8.40
CA GLU A 96 -5.01 -13.23 7.66
C GLU A 96 -4.83 -13.84 6.26
N VAL A 97 -3.70 -13.58 5.62
CA VAL A 97 -3.31 -14.21 4.34
C VAL A 97 -2.85 -15.66 4.54
N GLY A 98 -2.53 -16.06 5.78
CA GLY A 98 -2.17 -17.43 6.15
C GLY A 98 -0.67 -17.65 6.40
N VAL A 99 0.14 -16.61 6.36
CA VAL A 99 1.59 -16.67 6.65
C VAL A 99 1.80 -16.69 8.17
N ARG A 100 2.35 -17.78 8.70
CA ARG A 100 2.53 -18.01 10.14
C ARG A 100 3.92 -18.55 10.49
N GLY A 101 4.28 -18.49 11.77
CA GLY A 101 5.47 -19.14 12.32
C GLY A 101 6.79 -18.58 11.75
N GLN A 102 7.67 -19.48 11.31
CA GLN A 102 8.99 -19.11 10.78
C GLN A 102 8.88 -18.28 9.49
N ALA A 103 7.93 -18.61 8.61
CA ALA A 103 7.70 -17.86 7.37
C ALA A 103 7.33 -16.41 7.68
N GLN A 104 6.46 -16.18 8.67
CA GLN A 104 6.10 -14.83 9.11
C GLN A 104 7.32 -14.04 9.58
N ARG A 105 8.14 -14.62 10.46
CA ARG A 105 9.36 -13.95 10.96
C ARG A 105 10.33 -13.63 9.82
N LYS A 106 10.47 -14.52 8.84
CA LYS A 106 11.31 -14.31 7.67
C LYS A 106 10.79 -13.16 6.80
N THR A 107 9.50 -13.17 6.45
CA THR A 107 8.88 -12.10 5.65
C THR A 107 8.99 -10.75 6.34
N VAL A 108 8.74 -10.67 7.64
CA VAL A 108 8.90 -9.43 8.43
C VAL A 108 10.35 -8.92 8.35
N LYS A 109 11.35 -9.79 8.51
CA LYS A 109 12.77 -9.39 8.39
C LYS A 109 13.12 -8.89 6.99
N GLU A 110 12.66 -9.56 5.94
CA GLU A 110 12.91 -9.16 4.56
C GLU A 110 12.26 -7.81 4.23
N LEU A 111 11.04 -7.60 4.72
CA LEU A 111 10.29 -6.36 4.58
C LEU A 111 11.01 -5.18 5.26
N VAL A 112 11.48 -5.38 6.50
CA VAL A 112 12.30 -4.39 7.21
C VAL A 112 13.58 -4.09 6.43
N ALA A 113 14.29 -5.13 6.00
CA ALA A 113 15.55 -4.96 5.30
C ALA A 113 15.37 -4.20 3.98
N ALA A 114 14.28 -4.48 3.24
CA ALA A 114 13.94 -3.74 2.03
C ALA A 114 13.64 -2.26 2.33
N ALA A 115 12.82 -1.98 3.34
CA ALA A 115 12.49 -0.61 3.75
C ALA A 115 13.74 0.20 4.17
N VAL A 116 14.63 -0.41 4.96
CA VAL A 116 15.89 0.23 5.38
C VAL A 116 16.79 0.52 4.18
N ARG A 117 16.99 -0.46 3.27
CA ARG A 117 17.82 -0.26 2.07
C ARG A 117 17.28 0.87 1.19
N SER A 118 15.97 0.89 0.94
CA SER A 118 15.33 1.93 0.13
C SER A 118 15.47 3.31 0.78
N SER A 119 15.28 3.40 2.09
CA SER A 119 15.42 4.67 2.84
C SER A 119 16.86 5.17 2.85
N HIS A 120 17.82 4.26 3.02
CA HIS A 120 19.23 4.58 2.94
C HIS A 120 19.60 5.10 1.54
N TRP A 121 19.07 4.47 0.49
CA TRP A 121 19.27 4.94 -0.88
C TRP A 121 18.72 6.36 -1.09
N LEU A 122 17.49 6.64 -0.64
CA LEU A 122 16.91 7.98 -0.68
C LEU A 122 17.78 9.00 0.09
N TRP A 123 18.28 8.62 1.27
CA TRP A 123 19.16 9.46 2.07
C TRP A 123 20.48 9.79 1.36
N LEU A 124 21.11 8.80 0.71
CA LEU A 124 22.32 9.02 -0.09
C LEU A 124 22.05 9.99 -1.25
N LYS A 125 20.86 9.90 -1.85
CA LYS A 125 20.43 10.71 -3.00
C LYS A 125 19.88 12.09 -2.62
N ARG A 126 19.79 12.43 -1.34
CA ARG A 126 19.14 13.68 -0.84
C ARG A 126 19.76 14.98 -1.36
N LYS A 127 21.02 14.95 -1.79
CA LYS A 127 21.73 16.12 -2.31
C LYS A 127 21.67 16.24 -3.84
N GLU A 128 21.07 15.25 -4.53
CA GLU A 128 20.90 15.32 -5.97
C GLU A 128 19.76 16.29 -6.31
N THR A 129 19.97 17.19 -7.25
CA THR A 129 19.01 18.23 -7.65
C THR A 129 17.84 17.71 -8.50
N VAL A 130 17.88 16.45 -8.91
CA VAL A 130 16.86 15.80 -9.76
C VAL A 130 15.47 15.79 -9.10
N TRP A 131 15.41 15.84 -7.76
CA TRP A 131 14.16 15.82 -7.01
C TRP A 131 13.39 17.16 -7.04
N ALA A 132 13.99 18.26 -7.53
CA ALA A 132 13.40 19.60 -7.51
C ALA A 132 12.45 19.93 -8.69
N ALA A 133 12.39 19.07 -9.72
CA ALA A 133 11.81 19.45 -11.02
C ALA A 133 10.30 19.16 -11.22
N HIS A 134 9.53 18.77 -10.20
CA HIS A 134 8.09 18.48 -10.37
C HIS A 134 7.15 19.52 -9.74
N GLY A 135 7.66 20.65 -9.25
CA GLY A 135 6.87 21.67 -8.53
C GLY A 135 6.64 23.01 -9.25
N ALA A 136 7.24 23.24 -10.42
CA ALA A 136 7.16 24.55 -11.06
C ALA A 136 7.19 24.44 -12.59
N SER A 137 6.01 24.31 -13.21
CA SER A 137 5.63 25.10 -14.38
C SER A 137 4.21 24.74 -14.84
N SER A 138 3.23 25.54 -14.44
CA SER A 138 1.92 25.69 -15.11
C SER A 138 1.32 27.02 -14.65
N ALA A 139 2.03 28.13 -14.87
CA ALA A 139 1.49 29.47 -14.66
C ALA A 139 2.15 30.46 -15.62
N THR A 140 1.63 30.52 -16.85
CA THR A 140 1.72 31.60 -17.85
C THR A 140 0.92 31.09 -19.06
N HIS A 141 -0.02 31.79 -19.71
CA HIS A 141 -0.32 33.21 -19.83
C HIS A 141 -1.69 33.33 -20.54
N THR A 142 -2.65 34.08 -19.98
CA THR A 142 -3.82 34.59 -20.71
C THR A 142 -3.66 36.10 -20.82
N GLN A 143 -3.41 36.58 -22.03
CA GLN A 143 -3.56 37.95 -22.56
C GLN A 143 -3.76 37.71 -24.07
N VAL A 144 -4.72 38.28 -24.80
CA VAL A 144 -5.59 39.46 -24.68
C VAL A 144 -6.93 39.12 -25.35
#